data_AF-A0A226BZT7-F1
#
_entry.id   AF-A0A226BZT7-F1
#
_cell.length_a   1.000
_cell.length_b   1.000
_cell.length_c   1.000
_cell.angle_alpha   90.00
_cell.angle_beta   90.00
_cell.angle_gamma   90.00
#
_symmetry.space_group_name_H-M   'P 1'
#
loop_
_entity.id
_entity.type
_entity.pdbx_description
1 polymer ?
#
loop_
_entity_poly.entity_id
_entity_poly.type
_entity_poly.pdbx_seq_one_letter_code
_entity_poly.pdbx_strand_id
1 'polypeptide(L)'
;MEMSSEGDVLGSVSITMPKGVSLKYKELIEMYINQVSATLKRLQIENKLINKANEKEMILDNIEAQVWYLKDVETYGKVNKAHADFFGVSKSELEHKTLWEMLATKKEAEICIEDNKRVFEEKSKVLTEGLVINGGG
;
A
#
# COMPACT_ATOMS: atom_id res chain seq x y z
N MET A 1 1.74 -21.00 -30.90
CA MET A 1 0.60 -21.17 -29.97
C MET A 1 0.48 -19.87 -29.17
N GLU A 2 -0.72 -19.35 -29.02
CA GLU A 2 -0.93 -18.10 -28.26
C GLU A 2 -1.01 -18.38 -26.76
N MET A 3 -0.45 -17.47 -25.97
CA MET A 3 -0.60 -17.45 -24.53
C MET A 3 -1.72 -16.47 -24.20
N SER A 4 -2.89 -16.98 -23.84
CA SER A 4 -4.03 -16.17 -23.49
C SER A 4 -4.55 -16.55 -22.11
N SER A 5 -5.02 -15.57 -21.34
CA SER A 5 -5.70 -15.79 -20.07
C SER A 5 -6.90 -14.85 -19.99
N GLU A 6 -8.10 -15.41 -19.77
CA GLU A 6 -9.37 -14.67 -19.64
C GLU A 6 -9.65 -13.68 -20.79
N GLY A 7 -9.28 -14.04 -22.03
CA GLY A 7 -9.50 -13.22 -23.23
C GLY A 7 -8.39 -12.23 -23.56
N ASP A 8 -7.41 -12.04 -22.67
CA ASP A 8 -6.25 -11.20 -22.93
C ASP A 8 -5.08 -12.03 -23.48
N VAL A 9 -4.52 -11.60 -24.62
CA VAL A 9 -3.30 -12.19 -25.19
C VAL A 9 -2.08 -11.65 -24.43
N LEU A 10 -1.34 -12.55 -23.78
CA LEU A 10 -0.14 -12.24 -23.00
C LEU A 10 1.14 -12.37 -23.84
N GLY A 11 1.08 -13.10 -24.96
CA GLY A 11 2.20 -13.30 -25.87
C GLY A 11 2.03 -14.53 -26.75
N SER A 12 3.10 -14.93 -27.43
CA SER A 12 3.10 -16.10 -28.31
C SER A 12 4.24 -17.06 -27.97
N VAL A 13 3.92 -18.35 -27.88
CA VAL A 13 4.91 -19.44 -27.83
C VAL A 13 5.19 -19.94 -29.23
N SER A 14 6.47 -19.94 -29.60
CA SER A 14 6.95 -20.54 -30.84
C SER A 14 7.82 -21.76 -30.52
N ILE A 15 7.54 -22.89 -31.18
CA ILE A 15 8.33 -24.12 -31.07
C ILE A 15 8.97 -24.37 -32.43
N THR A 16 10.30 -24.45 -32.48
CA THR A 16 11.05 -24.72 -33.70
C THR A 16 11.55 -26.16 -33.67
N MET A 17 11.35 -26.90 -34.78
CA MET A 17 11.75 -28.30 -34.89
C MET A 17 12.38 -28.59 -36.27
N PRO A 18 13.27 -29.60 -36.37
CA PRO A 18 13.79 -30.06 -37.65
C PRO A 18 12.69 -30.59 -38.59
N LYS A 19 12.92 -30.45 -39.90
CA LYS A 19 11.99 -30.93 -40.93
C LYS A 19 11.81 -32.45 -40.81
N GLY A 20 10.55 -32.90 -40.80
CA GLY A 20 10.19 -34.32 -40.71
C GLY A 20 9.92 -34.84 -39.29
N VAL A 21 10.06 -33.99 -38.26
CA VAL A 21 9.74 -34.36 -36.87
C VAL A 21 8.30 -33.98 -36.51
N SER A 22 7.54 -34.92 -35.95
CA SER A 22 6.19 -34.67 -35.43
C SER A 22 6.21 -34.21 -33.97
N LEU A 23 5.41 -33.19 -33.63
CA LEU A 23 5.24 -32.74 -32.25
C LEU A 23 4.42 -33.76 -31.45
N LYS A 24 5.02 -34.39 -30.44
CA LYS A 24 4.33 -35.28 -29.50
C LYS A 24 3.76 -34.48 -28.32
N TYR A 25 2.76 -35.03 -27.65
CA TYR A 25 2.19 -34.48 -26.40
C TYR A 25 1.63 -33.05 -26.51
N LYS A 26 0.95 -32.73 -27.62
CA LYS A 26 0.37 -31.39 -27.86
C LYS A 26 -0.52 -30.91 -26.69
N GLU A 27 -1.34 -31.79 -26.15
CA GLU A 27 -2.24 -31.50 -25.02
C GLU A 27 -1.48 -31.11 -23.76
N LEU A 28 -0.36 -31.80 -23.46
CA LEU A 28 0.51 -31.47 -22.34
C LEU A 28 1.16 -30.10 -22.54
N ILE A 29 1.61 -29.81 -23.76
CA ILE A 29 2.19 -28.51 -24.11
C ILE A 29 1.16 -27.39 -23.93
N GLU A 30 -0.07 -27.60 -24.40
CA GLU A 30 -1.18 -26.64 -24.21
C GLU A 30 -1.50 -26.42 -22.73
N MET A 31 -1.52 -27.49 -21.92
CA MET A 31 -1.71 -27.39 -20.47
C MET A 31 -0.61 -26.53 -19.82
N TYR A 32 0.67 -26.75 -20.15
CA TYR A 32 1.76 -25.92 -19.65
C TYR A 32 1.65 -24.46 -20.12
N ILE A 33 1.28 -24.22 -21.38
CA ILE A 33 1.05 -22.88 -21.91
C ILE A 33 -0.03 -22.15 -21.09
N ASN A 34 -1.13 -22.83 -20.76
CA ASN A 34 -2.20 -22.27 -19.94
C ASN A 34 -1.74 -21.98 -18.51
N GLN A 35 -0.98 -22.89 -17.89
CA GLN A 35 -0.44 -22.70 -16.54
C GLN A 35 0.51 -21.49 -16.47
N VAL A 36 1.41 -21.38 -17.45
CA VAL A 36 2.32 -20.24 -17.54
C VAL A 36 1.53 -18.95 -17.81
N SER A 37 0.54 -18.97 -18.69
CA SER A 37 -0.31 -17.81 -18.99
C SER A 37 -1.03 -17.30 -17.73
N ALA A 38 -1.65 -18.19 -16.95
CA ALA A 38 -2.30 -17.82 -15.69
C ALA A 38 -1.31 -17.23 -14.68
N THR A 39 -0.11 -17.82 -14.58
CA THR A 39 0.94 -17.33 -13.67
C THR A 39 1.45 -15.94 -14.09
N LEU A 40 1.68 -15.72 -15.39
CA LEU A 40 2.11 -14.42 -15.92
C LEU A 40 1.06 -13.34 -15.68
N LYS A 41 -0.22 -13.65 -15.91
CA LYS A 41 -1.32 -12.72 -15.64
C LYS A 41 -1.34 -12.29 -14.18
N ARG A 42 -1.23 -13.26 -13.26
CA ARG A 42 -1.18 -12.99 -11.83
C ARG A 42 -0.02 -12.06 -11.47
N LEU A 43 1.19 -12.34 -11.96
CA LEU A 43 2.36 -11.49 -11.73
C LEU A 43 2.17 -10.07 -12.27
N GLN A 44 1.54 -9.90 -13.43
CA GLN A 44 1.25 -8.57 -13.98
C GLN A 44 0.26 -7.79 -13.10
N ILE A 45 -0.79 -8.46 -12.59
CA ILE A 45 -1.76 -7.86 -11.68
C ILE A 45 -1.09 -7.44 -10.38
N GLU A 46 -0.29 -8.33 -9.77
CA GLU A 46 0.44 -8.05 -8.53
C GLU A 46 1.39 -6.85 -8.71
N ASN A 47 2.19 -6.82 -9.78
CA ASN A 47 3.07 -5.68 -10.08
C ASN A 47 2.29 -4.38 -10.30
N LYS A 48 1.16 -4.43 -10.99
CA LYS A 48 0.32 -3.25 -11.20
C LYS A 48 -0.28 -2.71 -9.90
N LEU A 49 -0.64 -3.60 -8.96
CA LEU A 49 -1.10 -3.22 -7.63
C LEU A 49 0.02 -2.57 -6.82
N ILE A 50 1.22 -3.18 -6.83
CA ILE A 50 2.40 -2.65 -6.14
C ILE A 50 2.77 -1.26 -6.68
N ASN A 51 2.86 -1.10 -7.99
CA ASN A 51 3.21 0.19 -8.60
C ASN A 51 2.19 1.27 -8.24
N LYS A 52 0.89 0.95 -8.26
CA LYS A 52 -0.16 1.90 -7.85
C LYS A 52 -0.09 2.25 -6.36
N ALA A 53 0.30 1.30 -5.51
CA ALA A 53 0.49 1.57 -4.08
C ALA A 53 1.69 2.50 -3.86
N ASN A 54 2.82 2.21 -4.50
CA ASN A 54 4.04 3.00 -4.43
C ASN A 54 3.84 4.43 -4.96
N GLU A 55 3.10 4.59 -6.07
CA GLU A 55 2.80 5.91 -6.63
C GLU A 55 2.00 6.77 -5.65
N LYS A 56 1.00 6.20 -4.97
CA LYS A 56 0.22 6.90 -3.95
C LYS A 56 1.06 7.29 -2.74
N GLU A 57 1.92 6.38 -2.27
CA GLU A 57 2.83 6.65 -1.16
C GLU A 57 3.82 7.76 -1.50
N MET A 58 4.40 7.72 -2.69
CA MET A 58 5.32 8.76 -3.20
C MET A 58 4.65 10.14 -3.24
N ILE A 59 3.38 10.23 -3.66
CA ILE A 59 2.64 11.50 -3.67
C ILE A 59 2.45 12.03 -2.25
N LEU A 60 2.03 11.17 -1.31
CA LEU A 60 1.82 11.56 0.09
C LEU A 60 3.13 11.96 0.79
N ASP A 61 4.25 11.31 0.46
CA ASP A 61 5.54 11.61 1.06
C ASP A 61 6.22 12.86 0.48
N ASN A 62 5.74 13.38 -0.66
CA ASN A 62 6.28 14.57 -1.30
C ASN A 62 5.49 15.86 -1.02
N ILE A 63 4.35 15.78 -0.31
CA ILE A 63 3.63 16.97 0.13
C ILE A 63 4.13 17.45 1.49
N GLU A 64 4.19 18.77 1.69
CA GLU A 64 4.62 19.39 2.94
C GLU A 64 3.57 19.28 4.06
N ALA A 65 2.31 19.07 3.69
CA ALA A 65 1.24 18.88 4.67
C ALA A 65 1.47 17.58 5.46
N GLN A 66 1.35 17.66 6.78
CA GLN A 66 1.39 16.48 7.65
C GLN A 66 0.09 15.68 7.45
N VAL A 67 0.22 14.41 7.05
CA VAL A 67 -0.91 13.51 6.80
C VAL A 67 -0.72 12.21 7.58
N TRP A 68 -1.71 11.87 8.41
CA TRP A 68 -1.71 10.64 9.19
C TRP A 68 -3.13 10.17 9.48
N TYR A 69 -3.26 8.93 9.93
CA TYR A 69 -4.48 8.42 10.55
C TYR A 69 -4.16 7.53 11.74
N LEU A 70 -5.13 7.32 12.63
CA LEU A 70 -5.04 6.39 13.74
C LEU A 70 -5.87 5.14 13.43
N LYS A 71 -5.34 3.95 13.70
CA LYS A 71 -6.02 2.67 13.45
C LYS A 71 -7.07 2.34 14.53
N ASP A 72 -6.90 2.96 15.70
CA ASP A 72 -7.77 2.95 16.85
C ASP A 72 -7.67 4.32 17.53
N VAL A 73 -8.23 4.49 18.73
CA VAL A 73 -8.31 5.80 19.40
C VAL A 73 -6.96 6.44 19.74
N GLU A 74 -5.88 5.66 19.77
CA GLU A 74 -4.58 6.13 20.26
C GLU A 74 -3.36 5.67 19.45
N THR A 75 -3.51 4.76 18.49
CA THR A 75 -2.37 4.16 17.79
C THR A 75 -2.24 4.63 16.34
N TYR A 76 -1.05 5.08 15.96
CA TYR A 76 -0.73 5.46 14.59
C TYR A 76 -0.96 4.31 13.61
N GLY A 77 -1.68 4.63 12.54
CA GLY A 77 -1.80 3.83 11.33
C GLY A 77 -0.66 4.17 10.38
N LYS A 78 -1.00 4.72 9.20
CA LYS A 78 -0.01 5.28 8.27
C LYS A 78 0.20 6.76 8.53
N VAL A 79 1.43 7.17 8.29
CA VAL A 79 1.89 8.55 8.34
C VAL A 79 2.60 8.86 7.03
N ASN A 80 2.61 10.12 6.61
CA ASN A 80 3.49 10.55 5.53
C ASN A 80 4.83 11.05 6.08
N LYS A 81 5.79 11.24 5.18
CA LYS A 81 7.11 11.73 5.51
C LYS A 81 7.09 13.06 6.27
N ALA A 82 6.30 14.05 5.85
CA ALA A 82 6.24 15.36 6.52
C ALA A 82 5.85 15.26 8.01
N HIS A 83 4.93 14.35 8.37
CA HIS A 83 4.55 14.14 9.76
C HIS A 83 5.65 13.43 10.56
N ALA A 84 6.34 12.45 9.97
CA ALA A 84 7.46 11.78 10.62
C ALA A 84 8.66 12.73 10.84
N ASP A 85 8.97 13.54 9.82
CA ASP A 85 10.02 14.56 9.86
C ASP A 85 9.74 15.63 10.93
N PHE A 86 8.47 16.00 11.15
CA PHE A 86 8.08 16.90 12.24
C PHE A 86 8.46 16.37 13.64
N PHE A 87 8.43 15.05 13.83
CA PHE A 87 8.89 14.41 15.07
C PHE A 87 10.39 14.03 15.03
N GLY A 88 11.08 14.25 13.92
CA GLY A 88 12.49 13.90 13.75
C GLY A 88 12.76 12.39 13.71
N VAL A 89 11.77 11.57 13.34
CA VAL A 89 11.86 10.09 13.31
C VAL A 89 11.52 9.53 11.94
N SER A 90 11.87 8.27 11.67
CA SER A 90 11.41 7.61 10.44
C SER A 90 9.94 7.21 10.51
N LYS A 91 9.29 7.05 9.34
CA LYS A 91 7.90 6.56 9.24
C LYS A 91 7.72 5.25 10.00
N SER A 92 8.62 4.28 9.82
CA SER A 92 8.54 2.96 10.49
C SER A 92 8.67 3.03 12.00
N GLU A 93 9.32 4.05 12.54
CA GLU A 93 9.43 4.26 14.00
C GLU A 93 8.16 4.89 14.58
N LEU A 94 7.44 5.68 13.78
CA LEU A 94 6.19 6.35 14.17
C LEU A 94 4.95 5.47 13.94
N GLU A 95 4.92 4.74 12.83
CA GLU A 95 3.84 3.82 12.52
C GLU A 95 3.69 2.77 13.63
N HIS A 96 2.46 2.50 14.03
CA HIS A 96 2.11 1.59 15.13
C HIS A 96 2.50 2.02 16.55
N LYS A 97 3.09 3.21 16.72
CA LYS A 97 3.25 3.82 18.04
C LYS A 97 1.96 4.39 18.57
N THR A 98 1.84 4.42 19.89
CA THR A 98 0.74 5.10 20.57
C THR A 98 1.02 6.59 20.73
N LEU A 99 -0.03 7.40 20.85
CA LEU A 99 0.09 8.83 21.16
C LEU A 99 0.86 9.07 22.47
N TRP A 100 0.77 8.15 23.43
CA TRP A 100 1.53 8.19 24.68
C TRP A 100 3.05 8.09 24.50
N GLU A 101 3.50 7.35 23.48
CA GLU A 101 4.93 7.17 23.20
C GLU A 101 5.53 8.36 22.44
N MET A 102 4.71 9.07 21.66
CA MET A 102 5.18 10.09 20.73
C MET A 102 5.00 11.52 21.23
N LEU A 103 3.98 11.78 22.04
CA LEU A 103 3.69 13.13 22.52
C LEU A 103 4.56 13.48 23.73
N ALA A 104 4.95 14.75 23.82
CA ALA A 104 5.89 15.23 24.82
C ALA A 104 5.37 15.06 26.26
N THR A 105 4.06 15.16 26.47
CA THR A 105 3.44 14.99 27.78
C THR A 105 2.26 14.02 27.76
N LYS A 106 2.05 13.33 28.88
CA LYS A 106 0.86 12.49 29.09
C LYS A 106 -0.43 13.27 28.94
N LYS A 107 -0.45 14.53 29.36
CA LYS A 107 -1.63 15.39 29.30
C LYS A 107 -2.03 15.70 27.85
N GLU A 108 -1.06 15.94 26.97
CA GLU A 108 -1.33 16.13 25.53
C GLU A 108 -1.90 14.86 24.92
N ALA A 109 -1.33 13.69 25.25
CA ALA A 109 -1.87 12.41 24.81
C ALA A 109 -3.30 12.17 25.29
N GLU A 110 -3.61 12.44 26.56
CA GLU A 110 -4.96 12.32 27.11
C GLU A 110 -5.98 13.18 26.35
N ILE A 111 -5.63 14.44 26.06
CA ILE A 111 -6.51 15.35 25.33
C ILE A 111 -6.79 14.81 23.93
N CYS A 112 -5.76 14.42 23.19
CA CYS A 112 -5.92 13.89 21.84
C CYS A 112 -6.75 12.60 21.82
N ILE A 113 -6.49 11.68 22.76
CA ILE A 113 -7.19 10.39 22.83
C ILE A 113 -8.67 10.59 23.16
N GLU A 114 -8.99 11.49 24.09
CA GLU A 114 -10.38 11.78 24.45
C GLU A 114 -11.15 12.39 23.25
N ASP A 115 -10.53 13.31 22.51
CA ASP A 115 -11.14 13.85 21.29
C ASP A 115 -11.31 12.76 20.21
N ASN A 116 -10.35 11.85 20.07
CA ASN A 116 -10.44 10.74 19.11
C ASN A 116 -11.57 9.78 19.47
N LYS A 117 -11.76 9.43 20.75
CA LYS A 117 -12.86 8.55 21.18
C LYS A 117 -14.21 9.04 20.65
N ARG A 118 -14.47 10.35 20.76
CA ARG A 118 -15.69 10.96 20.22
C ARG A 118 -15.84 10.69 18.72
N VAL A 119 -14.78 10.89 17.93
CA VAL A 119 -14.80 10.66 16.48
C VAL A 119 -15.04 9.18 16.15
N PHE A 120 -14.41 8.25 16.89
CA PHE A 120 -14.55 6.81 16.68
C PHE A 120 -15.92 6.26 17.10
N GLU A 121 -16.50 6.79 18.17
CA GLU A 121 -17.82 6.39 18.68
C GLU A 121 -18.95 6.99 17.85
N GLU A 122 -18.90 8.29 17.56
CA GLU A 122 -19.96 9.00 16.83
C GLU A 122 -19.93 8.71 15.32
N LYS A 123 -18.81 8.17 14.80
CA LYS A 123 -18.55 7.91 13.37
C LYS A 123 -18.88 9.11 12.47
N SER A 124 -18.77 10.31 13.03
CA SER A 124 -19.14 11.56 12.41
C SER A 124 -17.89 12.35 12.07
N LYS A 125 -17.90 13.00 10.91
CA LYS A 125 -16.76 13.83 10.49
C LYS A 125 -16.72 15.08 11.37
N VAL A 126 -15.68 15.21 12.18
CA VAL A 126 -15.41 16.41 12.97
C VAL A 126 -14.31 17.21 12.27
N LEU A 127 -14.58 18.50 12.01
CA LEU A 127 -13.57 19.45 11.57
C LEU A 127 -13.22 20.34 12.76
N THR A 128 -11.96 20.33 13.17
CA THR A 128 -11.47 21.12 14.30
C THR A 128 -10.30 21.97 13.83
N GLU A 129 -10.34 23.26 14.13
CA GLU A 129 -9.20 24.16 14.00
C GLU A 129 -8.61 24.39 15.39
N GLY A 130 -7.29 24.21 15.54
CA GLY A 130 -6.60 24.36 16.81
C GLY A 130 -5.30 25.12 16.61
N LEU A 131 -4.95 25.98 17.56
CA LEU A 131 -3.65 26.65 17.62
C LEU A 131 -2.68 25.75 18.39
N VAL A 132 -1.58 25.35 17.76
CA VAL A 132 -0.51 24.62 18.42
C VAL A 132 0.55 25.64 18.89
N ILE A 133 0.79 25.67 20.21
CA ILE A 133 1.83 26.52 20.81
C ILE A 133 3.13 25.72 20.81
N ASN A 134 4.22 26.27 20.25
CA ASN A 134 5.49 25.58 20.00
C ASN A 134 5.41 24.44 18.95
N GLY A 135 4.79 24.69 17.79
CA GLY A 135 4.87 23.79 16.63
C GLY A 135 6.24 23.77 15.93
N GLY A 136 7.33 23.90 16.69
CA GLY A 136 8.71 23.88 16.20
C GLY A 136 9.23 22.46 16.15
N GLY A 137 8.81 21.70 15.14
CA GLY A 137 9.63 20.64 14.57
C GLY A 137 10.74 21.24 13.72
#